data_AF-A0A1F9B6A2-F1
#
_entry.id   AF-A0A1F9B6A2-F1
#
_cell.length_a   1.000
_cell.length_b   1.000
_cell.length_c   1.000
_cell.angle_alpha   90.00
_cell.angle_beta   90.00
_cell.angle_gamma   90.00
#
_symmetry.space_group_name_H-M   'P 1'
#
loop_
_entity.id
_entity.type
_entity.pdbx_description
1 polymer ?
#
loop_
_entity_poly.entity_id
_entity_poly.type
_entity_poly.pdbx_seq_one_letter_code
_entity_poly.pdbx_strand_id
1 'polypeptide(L)'
;MWKKKETKKEEKEEGLLKQLCGGDAKLYDVLGNYLYVNPIEAISKQDLEILIEEAEKSAKDEDYREARQKYMRAMDKAIFETTQNPGERSRYIRVIQDLASKTVKVTEKVKEIVEKEGSADYASSARSRLEGSIRKCEFLSERIEDVTKIASLYYNEKLEELGASGRREARRQERRYADSKEEMDDSKERDRRKARGEERKEAEREEKRMEEEEKGRRETRRKEMRETRKA
;
A
#
# COMPACT_ATOMS: atom_id res chain seq x y z
N MET A 1 40.02 -2.65 14.98
CA MET A 1 39.24 -2.00 16.08
C MET A 1 37.80 -1.64 15.71
N TRP A 2 37.40 -1.67 14.43
CA TRP A 2 36.06 -1.26 13.99
C TRP A 2 34.95 -2.30 14.30
N LYS A 3 35.24 -3.61 14.11
CA LYS A 3 34.29 -4.69 14.44
C LYS A 3 33.77 -4.67 15.89
N LYS A 4 34.59 -4.25 16.86
CA LYS A 4 34.22 -4.19 18.29
C LYS A 4 33.23 -3.05 18.62
N LYS A 5 33.11 -2.06 17.73
CA LYS A 5 32.21 -0.91 17.87
C LYS A 5 30.83 -1.20 17.26
N GLU A 6 30.79 -1.92 16.14
CA GLU A 6 29.55 -2.37 15.49
C GLU A 6 28.82 -3.41 16.35
N THR A 7 29.50 -4.44 16.84
CA THR A 7 28.87 -5.47 17.70
C THR A 7 28.28 -4.88 18.99
N LYS A 8 28.95 -3.90 19.61
CA LYS A 8 28.42 -3.19 20.79
C LYS A 8 27.18 -2.33 20.49
N LYS A 9 27.02 -1.93 19.23
CA LYS A 9 25.89 -1.11 18.78
C LYS A 9 24.68 -1.99 18.47
N GLU A 10 24.92 -3.12 17.78
CA GLU A 10 23.92 -4.17 17.54
C GLU A 10 23.38 -4.76 18.86
N GLU A 11 24.25 -5.06 19.83
CA GLU A 11 23.83 -5.55 21.16
C GLU A 11 22.94 -4.55 21.92
N LYS A 12 23.20 -3.24 21.76
CA LYS A 12 22.35 -2.18 22.34
C LYS A 12 21.02 -2.04 21.60
N GLU A 13 21.03 -2.21 20.29
CA GLU A 13 19.85 -2.14 19.42
C GLU A 13 18.89 -3.29 19.65
N GLU A 14 19.40 -4.52 19.74
CA GLU A 14 18.63 -5.68 20.18
C GLU A 14 18.09 -5.48 21.59
N GLY A 15 18.89 -4.87 22.48
CA GLY A 15 18.50 -4.52 23.85
C GLY A 15 17.29 -3.56 23.90
N LEU A 16 17.31 -2.49 23.11
CA LEU A 16 16.22 -1.50 23.07
C LEU A 16 14.90 -2.15 22.60
N LEU A 17 14.92 -2.85 21.47
CA LEU A 17 13.68 -3.45 20.94
C LEU A 17 13.12 -4.49 21.91
N LYS A 18 13.99 -5.30 22.53
CA LYS A 18 13.60 -6.31 23.52
C LYS A 18 13.01 -5.67 24.78
N GLN A 19 13.55 -4.53 25.22
CA GLN A 19 12.98 -3.75 26.32
C GLN A 19 11.59 -3.21 25.97
N LEU A 20 11.43 -2.62 24.78
CA LEU A 20 10.15 -2.06 24.33
C LEU A 20 9.06 -3.14 24.18
N CYS A 21 9.43 -4.37 23.82
CA CYS A 21 8.50 -5.49 23.72
C CYS A 21 8.10 -6.08 25.08
N GLY A 22 8.74 -5.68 26.19
CA GLY A 22 8.34 -6.08 27.55
C GLY A 22 8.33 -7.58 27.82
N GLY A 23 9.11 -8.37 27.06
CA GLY A 23 9.12 -9.84 27.15
C GLY A 23 8.16 -10.56 26.20
N ASP A 24 7.36 -9.84 25.40
CA ASP A 24 6.56 -10.45 24.32
C ASP A 24 7.49 -10.93 23.19
N ALA A 25 7.86 -12.22 23.26
CA ALA A 25 8.80 -12.83 22.32
C ALA A 25 8.28 -12.86 20.88
N LYS A 26 6.96 -12.99 20.69
CA LYS A 26 6.36 -12.97 19.35
C LYS A 26 6.41 -11.57 18.75
N LEU A 27 6.09 -10.56 19.55
CA LEU A 27 6.18 -9.17 19.13
C LEU A 27 7.62 -8.76 18.82
N TYR A 28 8.57 -9.20 19.63
CA TYR A 28 10.01 -9.01 19.36
C TYR A 28 10.45 -9.69 18.06
N ASP A 29 10.09 -10.96 17.84
CA ASP A 29 10.45 -11.69 16.61
C ASP A 29 9.86 -11.00 15.38
N VAL A 30 8.59 -10.60 15.43
CA VAL A 30 7.96 -9.89 14.31
C VAL A 30 8.64 -8.54 14.09
N LEU A 31 8.73 -7.68 15.10
CA LEU A 31 9.29 -6.33 14.94
C LEU A 31 10.77 -6.33 14.57
N GLY A 32 11.55 -7.34 15.00
CA GLY A 32 12.94 -7.49 14.59
C GLY A 32 13.12 -7.70 13.08
N ASN A 33 12.07 -8.10 12.37
CA ASN A 33 12.08 -8.25 10.91
C ASN A 33 11.59 -7.00 10.15
N TYR A 34 10.91 -6.06 10.83
CA TYR A 34 10.29 -4.88 10.20
C TYR A 34 10.92 -3.55 10.63
N LEU A 35 11.55 -3.51 11.82
CA LEU A 35 12.17 -2.30 12.34
C LEU A 35 13.67 -2.25 11.99
N TYR A 36 14.05 -1.16 11.34
CA TYR A 36 15.39 -0.92 10.85
C TYR A 36 16.18 -0.03 11.80
N VAL A 37 17.46 -0.37 12.00
CA VAL A 37 18.39 0.44 12.77
C VAL A 37 18.57 1.83 12.16
N ASN A 38 18.71 1.89 10.83
CA ASN A 38 18.78 3.15 10.08
C ASN A 38 17.54 3.27 9.16
N PRO A 39 16.39 3.73 9.68
CA PRO A 39 15.17 3.82 8.89
C PRO A 39 15.30 4.79 7.70
N ILE A 40 16.15 5.82 7.80
CA ILE A 40 16.35 6.81 6.72
C ILE A 40 16.98 6.18 5.47
N GLU A 41 17.84 5.18 5.66
CA GLU A 41 18.53 4.48 4.57
C GLU A 41 17.77 3.26 4.09
N ALA A 42 17.19 2.49 5.01
CA ALA A 42 16.52 1.23 4.70
C ALA A 42 15.14 1.43 4.07
N ILE A 43 14.41 2.47 4.50
CA ILE A 43 13.01 2.67 4.09
C ILE A 43 12.97 3.45 2.77
N SER A 44 12.05 3.04 1.91
CA SER A 44 11.88 3.66 0.60
C SER A 44 11.68 5.17 0.69
N LYS A 45 12.36 5.90 -0.19
CA LYS A 45 12.16 7.34 -0.38
C LYS A 45 10.98 7.66 -1.31
N GLN A 46 10.44 6.65 -2.00
CA GLN A 46 9.20 6.79 -2.78
C GLN A 46 8.02 6.98 -1.84
N ASP A 47 7.00 7.66 -2.34
CA ASP A 47 5.74 7.85 -1.61
C ASP A 47 5.01 6.53 -1.44
N LEU A 48 4.29 6.40 -0.33
CA LEU A 48 3.58 5.18 0.04
C LEU A 48 2.59 4.77 -1.05
N GLU A 49 1.80 5.70 -1.58
CA GLU A 49 0.81 5.41 -2.60
C GLU A 49 1.44 4.91 -3.91
N ILE A 50 2.61 5.45 -4.32
CA ILE A 50 3.35 4.94 -5.49
C ILE A 50 3.75 3.49 -5.28
N LEU A 51 4.24 3.14 -4.07
CA LEU A 51 4.60 1.76 -3.74
C LEU A 51 3.39 0.83 -3.77
N ILE A 52 2.22 1.30 -3.34
CA ILE A 52 0.95 0.55 -3.39
C ILE A 52 0.53 0.33 -4.84
N GLU A 53 0.55 1.37 -5.67
CA GLU A 53 0.20 1.29 -7.09
C GLU A 53 1.13 0.33 -7.86
N GLU A 54 2.44 0.41 -7.62
CA GLU A 54 3.42 -0.50 -8.21
C GLU A 54 3.15 -1.96 -7.78
N ALA A 55 2.80 -2.20 -6.52
CA ALA A 55 2.48 -3.53 -6.00
C ALA A 55 1.19 -4.08 -6.61
N GLU A 56 0.15 -3.25 -6.70
CA GLU A 56 -1.12 -3.61 -7.32
C GLU A 56 -0.98 -3.87 -8.81
N LYS A 57 -0.11 -3.13 -9.49
CA LYS A 57 0.20 -3.38 -10.90
C LYS A 57 0.87 -4.74 -11.08
N SER A 58 1.92 -5.06 -10.32
CA SER A 58 2.55 -6.39 -10.38
C SER A 58 1.56 -7.51 -10.06
N ALA A 59 0.63 -7.29 -9.12
CA ALA A 59 -0.39 -8.28 -8.79
C ALA A 59 -1.40 -8.51 -9.93
N LYS A 60 -1.76 -7.45 -10.67
CA LYS A 60 -2.62 -7.53 -11.86
C LYS A 60 -1.92 -8.20 -13.04
N ASP A 61 -0.62 -7.98 -13.17
CA ASP A 61 0.23 -8.60 -14.19
C ASP A 61 0.62 -10.05 -13.83
N GLU A 62 0.04 -10.61 -12.74
CA GLU A 62 0.28 -11.95 -12.20
C GLU A 62 1.75 -12.22 -11.78
N ASP A 63 2.58 -11.18 -11.67
CA ASP A 63 3.91 -11.29 -11.05
C ASP A 63 3.78 -11.25 -9.53
N TYR A 64 3.28 -12.35 -8.96
CA TYR A 64 3.02 -12.46 -7.53
C TYR A 64 4.30 -12.42 -6.69
N ARG A 65 5.45 -12.82 -7.25
CA ARG A 65 6.73 -12.76 -6.51
C ARG A 65 7.15 -11.30 -6.34
N GLU A 66 7.07 -10.51 -7.40
CA GLU A 66 7.37 -9.08 -7.35
C GLU A 66 6.32 -8.31 -6.54
N ALA A 67 5.04 -8.59 -6.75
CA ALA A 67 3.94 -7.96 -6.01
C ALA A 67 4.10 -8.15 -4.50
N ARG A 68 4.48 -9.36 -4.06
CA ARG A 68 4.74 -9.65 -2.64
C ARG A 68 5.84 -8.74 -2.09
N GLN A 69 6.96 -8.61 -2.81
CA GLN A 69 8.07 -7.77 -2.38
C GLN A 69 7.67 -6.29 -2.29
N LYS A 70 6.92 -5.79 -3.28
CA LYS A 70 6.44 -4.40 -3.31
C LYS A 70 5.44 -4.11 -2.18
N TYR A 71 4.52 -5.02 -1.89
CA TYR A 71 3.61 -4.86 -0.75
C TYR A 71 4.35 -4.82 0.60
N MET A 72 5.36 -5.67 0.80
CA MET A 72 6.19 -5.62 2.02
C MET A 72 6.91 -4.28 2.14
N ARG A 73 7.47 -3.76 1.04
CA ARG A 73 8.13 -2.45 1.02
C ARG A 73 7.17 -1.29 1.31
N ALA A 74 5.94 -1.36 0.79
CA ALA A 74 4.89 -0.41 1.13
C ALA A 74 4.50 -0.51 2.62
N MET A 75 4.48 -1.71 3.18
CA MET A 75 4.18 -1.93 4.60
C MET A 75 5.24 -1.33 5.52
N ASP A 76 6.53 -1.54 5.22
CA ASP A 76 7.65 -0.91 5.94
C ASP A 76 7.53 0.61 5.92
N LYS A 77 7.21 1.16 4.74
CA LYS A 77 7.00 2.61 4.56
C LYS A 77 5.83 3.11 5.41
N ALA A 78 4.69 2.43 5.38
CA ALA A 78 3.50 2.80 6.13
C ALA A 78 3.73 2.74 7.66
N ILE A 79 4.45 1.71 8.15
CA ILE A 79 4.84 1.62 9.56
C ILE A 79 5.67 2.84 9.95
N PHE A 80 6.69 3.19 9.16
CA PHE A 80 7.52 4.36 9.43
C PHE A 80 6.75 5.68 9.35
N GLU A 81 5.97 5.91 8.31
CA GLU A 81 5.18 7.14 8.19
C GLU A 81 4.18 7.30 9.34
N THR A 82 3.61 6.20 9.86
CA THR A 82 2.78 6.23 11.07
C THR A 82 3.53 6.82 12.26
N THR A 83 4.82 6.51 12.41
CA THR A 83 5.64 7.01 13.51
C THR A 83 5.94 8.49 13.40
N GLN A 84 6.01 9.00 12.17
CA GLN A 84 6.30 10.41 11.90
C GLN A 84 5.02 11.27 11.93
N ASN A 85 3.85 10.67 11.67
CA ASN A 85 2.56 11.35 11.54
C ASN A 85 1.54 10.83 12.59
N PRO A 86 1.74 11.11 13.89
CA PRO A 86 0.86 10.58 14.94
C PRO A 86 -0.61 11.05 14.81
N GLY A 87 -0.84 12.21 14.18
CA GLY A 87 -2.20 12.73 13.91
C GLY A 87 -2.98 11.93 12.86
N GLU A 88 -2.30 11.16 12.00
CA GLU A 88 -2.91 10.32 10.97
C GLU A 88 -2.88 8.83 11.33
N ARG A 89 -2.61 8.47 12.59
CA ARG A 89 -2.41 7.08 13.02
C ARG A 89 -3.52 6.12 12.57
N SER A 90 -4.79 6.51 12.73
CA SER A 90 -5.94 5.66 12.34
C SER A 90 -6.06 5.44 10.83
N ARG A 91 -5.51 6.35 10.01
CA ARG A 91 -5.42 6.17 8.55
C ARG A 91 -4.37 5.10 8.26
N TYR A 92 -3.17 5.26 8.80
CA TYR A 92 -2.09 4.32 8.54
C TYR A 92 -2.34 2.92 9.09
N ILE A 93 -2.99 2.77 10.25
CA ILE A 93 -3.40 1.46 10.77
C ILE A 93 -4.23 0.71 9.72
N ARG A 94 -5.22 1.38 9.11
CA ARG A 94 -6.07 0.79 8.06
C ARG A 94 -5.26 0.44 6.81
N VAL A 95 -4.32 1.30 6.41
CA VAL A 95 -3.44 1.04 5.27
C VAL A 95 -2.55 -0.18 5.53
N ILE A 96 -1.93 -0.27 6.71
CA ILE A 96 -1.07 -1.41 7.07
C ILE A 96 -1.86 -2.72 7.09
N GLN A 97 -3.08 -2.70 7.64
CA GLN A 97 -3.97 -3.88 7.63
C GLN A 97 -4.37 -4.29 6.21
N ASP A 98 -4.69 -3.34 5.33
CA ASP A 98 -4.98 -3.62 3.91
C ASP A 98 -3.76 -4.22 3.20
N LEU A 99 -2.58 -3.63 3.40
CA LEU A 99 -1.33 -4.13 2.82
C LEU A 99 -0.97 -5.53 3.34
N ALA A 100 -1.17 -5.79 4.63
CA ALA A 100 -0.95 -7.11 5.21
C ALA A 100 -1.91 -8.14 4.60
N SER A 101 -3.19 -7.81 4.46
CA SER A 101 -4.18 -8.66 3.81
C SER A 101 -3.81 -8.97 2.35
N LYS A 102 -3.42 -7.94 1.58
CA LYS A 102 -2.96 -8.09 0.18
C LYS A 102 -1.68 -8.94 0.09
N THR A 103 -0.74 -8.73 1.01
CA THR A 103 0.50 -9.52 1.09
C THR A 103 0.20 -10.99 1.34
N VAL A 104 -0.73 -11.31 2.25
CA VAL A 104 -1.16 -12.69 2.51
C VAL A 104 -1.70 -13.34 1.23
N LYS A 105 -2.67 -12.69 0.55
CA LYS A 105 -3.27 -13.22 -0.68
C LYS A 105 -2.24 -13.49 -1.78
N VAL A 106 -1.33 -12.55 -2.00
CA VAL A 106 -0.27 -12.73 -3.00
C VAL A 106 0.72 -13.82 -2.56
N THR A 107 1.04 -13.92 -1.26
CA THR A 107 1.92 -14.97 -0.74
C THR A 107 1.32 -16.36 -0.90
N GLU A 108 0.00 -16.51 -0.76
CA GLU A 108 -0.71 -17.76 -1.07
C GLU A 108 -0.56 -18.14 -2.56
N LYS A 109 -0.66 -17.17 -3.47
CA LYS A 109 -0.40 -17.41 -4.90
C LYS A 109 1.04 -17.81 -5.20
N VAL A 110 2.02 -17.18 -4.54
CA VAL A 110 3.42 -17.60 -4.65
C VAL A 110 3.60 -19.03 -4.13
N LYS A 111 2.92 -19.41 -3.05
CA LYS A 111 2.96 -20.78 -2.51
C LYS A 111 2.40 -21.79 -3.52
N GLU A 112 1.25 -21.51 -4.13
CA GLU A 112 0.68 -22.37 -5.19
C GLU A 112 1.66 -22.56 -6.37
N ILE A 113 2.36 -21.50 -6.78
CA ILE A 113 3.35 -21.54 -7.88
C ILE A 113 4.54 -22.42 -7.49
N VAL A 114 5.11 -22.19 -6.31
CA VAL A 114 6.29 -22.93 -5.84
C VAL A 114 6.00 -24.42 -5.65
N GLU A 115 4.78 -24.77 -5.20
CA GLU A 115 4.34 -26.16 -5.09
C GLU A 115 4.21 -26.86 -6.47
N LYS A 116 3.94 -26.11 -7.54
CA LYS A 116 3.86 -26.63 -8.91
C LYS A 116 5.22 -26.71 -9.62
N GLU A 117 6.11 -25.75 -9.36
CA GLU A 117 7.40 -25.61 -10.05
C GLU A 117 8.57 -26.35 -9.37
N GLY A 118 8.49 -26.59 -8.06
CA GLY A 118 9.60 -27.08 -7.26
C GLY A 118 9.72 -28.60 -7.16
N SER A 119 10.94 -29.10 -6.92
CA SER A 119 11.10 -30.44 -6.35
C SER A 119 10.47 -30.50 -4.95
N ALA A 120 10.05 -31.69 -4.51
CA ALA A 120 9.33 -31.86 -3.23
C ALA A 120 10.07 -31.23 -2.03
N ASP A 121 11.40 -31.37 -1.97
CA ASP A 121 12.22 -30.82 -0.88
C ASP A 121 12.32 -29.28 -0.95
N TYR A 122 12.48 -28.72 -2.15
CA TYR A 122 12.49 -27.27 -2.34
C TYR A 122 11.13 -26.66 -2.00
N ALA A 123 10.05 -27.27 -2.50
CA ALA A 123 8.68 -26.85 -2.24
C ALA A 123 8.35 -26.86 -0.74
N SER A 124 8.78 -27.89 0.01
CA SER A 124 8.58 -27.97 1.46
C SER A 124 9.27 -26.83 2.22
N SER A 125 10.55 -26.58 1.92
CA SER A 125 11.31 -25.51 2.58
C SER A 125 10.77 -24.11 2.25
N ALA A 126 10.40 -23.87 1.00
CA ALA A 126 9.83 -22.60 0.55
C ALA A 126 8.42 -22.38 1.10
N ARG A 127 7.60 -23.44 1.15
CA ARG A 127 6.28 -23.41 1.79
C ARG A 127 6.37 -22.99 3.26
N SER A 128 7.27 -23.58 4.02
CA SER A 128 7.46 -23.22 5.43
C SER A 128 7.82 -21.73 5.60
N ARG A 129 8.68 -21.20 4.73
CA ARG A 129 9.04 -19.77 4.73
C ARG A 129 7.85 -18.86 4.39
N LEU A 130 7.05 -19.24 3.38
CA LEU A 130 5.87 -18.48 2.96
C LEU A 130 4.77 -18.52 4.04
N GLU A 131 4.55 -19.65 4.68
CA GLU A 131 3.64 -19.78 5.83
C GLU A 131 4.10 -18.93 7.02
N GLY A 132 5.41 -18.90 7.29
CA GLY A 132 5.99 -17.98 8.27
C GLY A 132 5.71 -16.52 7.94
N SER A 133 5.83 -16.13 6.67
CA SER A 133 5.52 -14.78 6.20
C SER A 133 4.04 -14.41 6.37
N ILE A 134 3.12 -15.34 6.06
CA ILE A 134 1.67 -15.16 6.24
C ILE A 134 1.36 -14.91 7.71
N ARG A 135 1.85 -15.78 8.60
CA ARG A 135 1.64 -15.65 10.05
C ARG A 135 2.16 -14.32 10.61
N LYS A 136 3.27 -13.81 10.08
CA LYS A 136 3.80 -12.49 10.47
C LYS A 136 2.86 -11.36 10.04
N CYS A 137 2.29 -11.42 8.84
CA CYS A 137 1.33 -10.42 8.35
C CYS A 137 0.00 -10.46 9.12
N GLU A 138 -0.49 -11.66 9.45
CA GLU A 138 -1.67 -11.85 10.30
C GLU A 138 -1.43 -11.27 11.69
N PHE A 139 -0.32 -11.63 12.33
CA PHE A 139 0.06 -11.10 13.63
C PHE A 139 0.21 -9.57 13.62
N LEU A 140 0.86 -9.00 12.61
CA LEU A 140 0.98 -7.56 12.44
C LEU A 140 -0.40 -6.88 12.37
N SER A 141 -1.35 -7.48 11.65
CA SER A 141 -2.71 -6.95 11.51
C SER A 141 -3.49 -6.98 12.82
N GLU A 142 -3.34 -8.07 13.60
CA GLU A 142 -3.99 -8.27 14.89
C GLU A 142 -3.41 -7.35 15.98
N ARG A 143 -2.08 -7.19 16.01
CA ARG A 143 -1.34 -6.42 17.03
C ARG A 143 -0.90 -5.05 16.53
N ILE A 144 -1.57 -4.50 15.52
CA ILE A 144 -1.12 -3.29 14.80
C ILE A 144 -0.96 -2.06 15.71
N GLU A 145 -1.78 -1.94 16.75
CA GLU A 145 -1.67 -0.84 17.71
C GLU A 145 -0.39 -0.93 18.54
N ASP A 146 -0.01 -2.13 18.97
CA ASP A 146 1.24 -2.38 19.70
C ASP A 146 2.45 -2.18 18.79
N VAL A 147 2.37 -2.71 17.57
CA VAL A 147 3.38 -2.55 16.53
C VAL A 147 3.66 -1.07 16.27
N THR A 148 2.61 -0.28 16.00
CA THR A 148 2.77 1.16 15.71
C THR A 148 3.28 1.94 16.92
N LYS A 149 2.88 1.57 18.13
CA LYS A 149 3.39 2.17 19.37
C LYS A 149 4.88 1.89 19.56
N ILE A 150 5.31 0.64 19.44
CA ILE A 150 6.72 0.26 19.61
C ILE A 150 7.57 0.83 18.48
N ALA A 151 7.10 0.76 17.23
CA ALA A 151 7.78 1.36 16.09
C ALA A 151 8.03 2.85 16.33
N SER A 152 7.04 3.58 16.86
CA SER A 152 7.19 5.01 17.16
C SER A 152 8.27 5.27 18.18
N LEU A 153 8.28 4.54 19.30
CA LEU A 153 9.32 4.68 20.32
C LEU A 153 10.71 4.30 19.78
N TYR A 154 10.79 3.20 19.04
CA TYR A 154 12.05 2.70 18.49
C TYR A 154 12.64 3.66 17.46
N TYR A 155 11.87 4.11 16.47
CA TYR A 155 12.40 5.01 15.44
C TYR A 155 12.69 6.41 15.97
N ASN A 156 11.94 6.91 16.95
CA ASN A 156 12.29 8.18 17.59
C ASN A 156 13.68 8.12 18.23
N GLU A 157 13.98 7.06 18.99
CA GLU A 157 15.32 6.84 19.54
C GLU A 157 16.38 6.74 18.44
N LYS A 158 16.12 5.96 17.37
CA LYS A 158 17.07 5.82 16.24
C LYS A 158 17.33 7.14 15.53
N LEU A 159 16.30 7.96 15.32
CA LEU A 159 16.44 9.28 14.71
C LEU A 159 17.18 10.25 15.62
N GLU A 160 17.04 10.11 16.94
CA GLU A 160 17.83 10.87 17.91
C GLU A 160 19.31 10.49 17.89
N GLU A 161 19.62 9.20 17.84
CA GLU A 161 20.99 8.67 17.70
C GLU A 161 21.66 9.13 16.40
N LEU A 162 20.89 9.21 15.29
CA LEU A 162 21.36 9.77 14.01
C LEU A 162 21.56 11.29 14.05
N GLY A 163 21.16 11.95 15.14
CA GLY A 163 21.43 13.36 15.40
C GLY A 163 20.65 14.33 14.50
N ALA A 164 21.18 15.55 14.37
CA ALA A 164 20.51 16.63 13.64
C ALA A 164 20.32 16.33 12.15
N SER A 165 21.22 15.54 11.53
CA SER A 165 21.10 15.11 10.13
C SER A 165 19.94 14.13 9.94
N GLY A 166 19.79 13.14 10.82
CA GLY A 166 18.66 12.20 10.79
C GLY A 166 17.33 12.93 10.93
N ARG A 167 17.21 13.82 11.94
CA ARG A 167 16.00 14.64 12.15
C ARG A 167 15.68 15.56 10.98
N ARG A 168 16.70 16.17 10.34
CA ARG A 168 16.51 17.04 9.16
C ARG A 168 16.03 16.24 7.96
N GLU A 169 16.58 15.05 7.73
CA GLU A 169 16.19 14.20 6.61
C GLU A 169 14.77 13.62 6.80
N ALA A 170 14.40 13.21 8.02
CA ALA A 170 13.03 12.82 8.35
C ALA A 170 12.04 13.95 8.03
N ARG A 171 12.33 15.19 8.46
CA ARG A 171 11.50 16.36 8.12
C ARG A 171 11.45 16.68 6.64
N ARG A 172 12.52 16.38 5.87
CA ARG A 172 12.49 16.53 4.41
C ARG A 172 11.58 15.49 3.77
N GLN A 173 11.60 14.26 4.25
CA GLN A 173 10.68 13.23 3.79
C GLN A 173 9.23 13.60 4.12
N GLU A 174 8.96 14.13 5.32
CA GLU A 174 7.64 14.62 5.72
C GLU A 174 7.13 15.73 4.79
N ARG A 175 7.98 16.69 4.42
CA ARG A 175 7.60 17.74 3.44
C ARG A 175 7.31 17.15 2.06
N ARG A 176 8.14 16.24 1.57
CA ARG A 176 7.90 15.58 0.28
C ARG A 176 6.58 14.83 0.28
N TYR A 177 6.25 14.16 1.39
CA TYR A 177 4.96 13.51 1.54
C TYR A 177 3.80 14.51 1.48
N ALA A 178 3.92 15.65 2.17
CA ALA A 178 2.90 16.70 2.15
C ALA A 178 2.72 17.28 0.73
N ASP A 179 3.83 17.60 0.05
CA ASP A 179 3.82 18.12 -1.32
C ASP A 179 3.20 17.09 -2.30
N SER A 180 3.59 15.81 -2.17
CA SER A 180 3.07 14.71 -3.00
C SER A 180 1.58 14.45 -2.75
N LYS A 181 1.13 14.53 -1.49
CA LYS A 181 -0.29 14.41 -1.13
C LYS A 181 -1.12 15.52 -1.77
N GLU A 182 -0.62 16.76 -1.80
CA GLU A 182 -1.26 17.88 -2.47
C GLU A 182 -1.36 17.66 -3.99
N GLU A 183 -0.25 17.27 -4.63
CA GLU A 183 -0.25 16.94 -6.07
C GLU A 183 -1.21 15.79 -6.43
N MET A 184 -1.32 14.80 -5.54
CA MET A 184 -2.20 13.65 -5.72
C MET A 184 -3.67 14.03 -5.58
N ASP A 185 -4.02 14.84 -4.59
CA ASP A 185 -5.40 15.33 -4.43
C ASP A 185 -5.81 16.17 -5.66
N ASP A 186 -4.88 16.95 -6.21
CA ASP A 186 -5.06 17.66 -7.48
C ASP A 186 -5.23 16.73 -8.69
N SER A 187 -4.50 15.61 -8.72
CA SER A 187 -4.63 14.59 -9.77
C SER A 187 -5.98 13.89 -9.71
N LYS A 188 -6.40 13.43 -8.52
CA LYS A 188 -7.71 12.79 -8.28
C LYS A 188 -8.86 13.73 -8.62
N GLU A 189 -8.74 15.02 -8.30
CA GLU A 189 -9.73 16.03 -8.67
C GLU A 189 -9.79 16.23 -10.19
N ARG A 190 -8.63 16.22 -10.89
CA ARG A 190 -8.59 16.26 -12.36
C ARG A 190 -9.28 15.06 -12.99
N ASP A 191 -9.06 13.85 -12.49
CA ASP A 191 -9.69 12.65 -13.03
C ASP A 191 -11.19 12.61 -12.77
N ARG A 192 -11.64 13.06 -11.59
CA ARG A 192 -13.08 13.26 -11.31
C ARG A 192 -13.73 14.25 -12.27
N ARG A 193 -13.05 15.34 -12.60
CA ARG A 193 -13.55 16.32 -13.59
C ARG A 193 -13.63 15.74 -14.99
N LYS A 194 -12.65 14.94 -15.41
CA LYS A 194 -12.68 14.24 -16.69
C LYS A 194 -13.85 13.26 -16.76
N ALA A 195 -14.03 12.42 -15.75
CA ALA A 195 -15.12 11.45 -15.68
C ALA A 195 -16.50 12.14 -15.78
N ARG A 196 -16.72 13.22 -15.00
CA ARG A 196 -17.95 14.04 -15.10
C ARG A 196 -18.13 14.67 -16.48
N GLY A 197 -17.03 15.04 -17.14
CA GLY A 197 -17.04 15.60 -18.49
C GLY A 197 -17.43 14.57 -19.55
N GLU A 198 -16.97 13.33 -19.40
CA GLU A 198 -17.33 12.21 -20.29
C GLU A 198 -18.79 11.80 -20.11
N GLU A 199 -19.25 11.68 -18.87
CA GLU A 199 -20.65 11.36 -18.53
C GLU A 199 -21.62 12.39 -19.13
N ARG A 200 -21.30 13.70 -19.05
CA ARG A 200 -22.10 14.75 -19.69
C ARG A 200 -22.16 14.62 -21.22
N LYS A 201 -21.03 14.30 -21.86
CA LYS A 201 -20.98 14.12 -23.31
C LYS A 201 -21.77 12.90 -23.76
N GLU A 202 -21.75 11.83 -22.95
CA GLU A 202 -22.53 10.62 -23.22
C GLU A 202 -24.03 10.90 -23.10
N ALA A 203 -24.46 11.57 -22.03
CA ALA A 203 -25.84 12.00 -21.85
C ALA A 203 -26.33 12.89 -23.01
N GLU A 204 -25.52 13.86 -23.47
CA GLU A 204 -25.88 14.72 -24.61
C GLU A 204 -26.02 13.93 -25.92
N ARG A 205 -25.18 12.90 -26.14
CA ARG A 205 -25.29 12.01 -27.31
C ARG A 205 -26.53 11.12 -27.23
N GLU A 206 -26.93 10.71 -26.04
CA GLU A 206 -28.13 9.90 -25.82
C GLU A 206 -29.40 10.74 -26.02
N GLU A 207 -29.41 11.97 -25.52
CA GLU A 207 -30.52 12.93 -25.73
C GLU A 207 -30.74 13.21 -27.23
N LYS A 208 -29.67 13.47 -27.98
CA LYS A 208 -29.77 13.67 -29.45
C LYS A 208 -30.33 12.43 -30.17
N ARG A 209 -29.92 11.23 -29.76
CA ARG A 209 -30.46 9.98 -30.32
C ARG A 209 -31.96 9.84 -30.06
N MET A 210 -32.41 10.13 -28.84
CA MET A 210 -33.84 10.11 -28.52
C MET A 210 -34.64 11.16 -29.30
N GLU A 211 -34.10 12.36 -29.49
CA GLU A 211 -34.76 13.42 -30.25
C GLU A 211 -34.91 13.05 -31.74
N GLU A 212 -33.89 12.41 -32.34
CA GLU A 212 -33.95 11.90 -33.72
C GLU A 212 -34.98 10.77 -33.88
N GLU A 213 -35.02 9.82 -32.93
CA GLU A 213 -36.04 8.77 -32.93
C GLU A 213 -37.45 9.34 -32.80
N GLU A 214 -37.65 10.34 -31.94
CA GLU A 214 -38.95 10.98 -31.77
C GLU A 214 -39.39 11.75 -33.03
N LYS A 215 -38.46 12.45 -33.69
CA LYS A 215 -38.70 13.08 -35.00
C LYS A 215 -39.10 12.04 -36.05
N GLY A 216 -38.40 10.92 -36.12
CA GLY A 216 -38.73 9.80 -37.00
C GLY A 216 -40.15 9.25 -36.76
N ARG A 217 -40.53 9.02 -35.51
CA ARG A 217 -41.89 8.58 -35.12
C ARG A 217 -42.97 9.61 -35.47
N ARG A 218 -42.68 10.91 -35.36
CA ARG A 218 -43.61 11.98 -35.73
C ARG A 218 -43.81 12.04 -37.24
N GLU A 219 -42.76 11.83 -38.03
CA GLU A 219 -42.86 11.77 -39.49
C GLU A 219 -43.65 10.57 -40.00
N THR A 220 -43.43 9.38 -39.45
CA THR A 220 -44.21 8.19 -39.82
C THR A 220 -45.70 8.38 -39.51
N ARG A 221 -46.05 8.88 -38.31
CA ARG A 221 -47.45 9.25 -37.98
C ARG A 221 -48.05 10.27 -38.95
N ARG A 222 -47.26 11.27 -39.39
CA ARG A 222 -47.72 12.26 -40.39
C ARG A 222 -47.98 11.65 -41.76
N LYS A 223 -47.18 10.66 -42.18
CA LYS A 223 -47.40 9.92 -43.43
C LYS A 223 -48.67 9.07 -43.35
N GLU A 224 -48.84 8.30 -42.29
CA GLU A 224 -50.05 7.48 -42.05
C GLU A 224 -51.34 8.33 -42.04
N MET A 225 -51.32 9.50 -41.40
CA MET A 225 -52.47 10.42 -41.42
C MET A 225 -52.76 11.03 -42.80
N ARG A 226 -51.74 11.17 -43.67
CA ARG A 226 -51.94 11.66 -45.03
C ARG A 226 -52.50 10.58 -45.96
N GLU A 227 -52.14 9.33 -45.73
CA GLU A 227 -52.66 8.18 -46.48
C GLU A 227 -54.13 7.89 -46.13
N THR A 228 -54.47 7.93 -44.84
CA THR A 228 -55.85 7.77 -44.36
C THR A 228 -56.78 8.92 -44.76
N ARG A 229 -56.26 10.10 -45.12
CA ARG A 229 -57.03 11.23 -45.68
C ARG A 229 -57.26 11.15 -47.19
N LYS A 230 -56.55 10.25 -47.89
CA LYS A 230 -56.66 10.05 -49.35
C LYS A 230 -57.49 8.82 -49.72
N ALA A 231 -57.79 7.95 -48.75
CA ALA A 231 -58.75 6.85 -48.87
C ALA A 231 -60.15 7.33 -48.50
#